data_AF-A0A7H9BKZ1-F1
#
_entry.id   AF-A0A7H9BKZ1-F1
#
_cell.length_a   1.000
_cell.length_b   1.000
_cell.length_c   1.000
_cell.angle_alpha   90.00
_cell.angle_beta   90.00
_cell.angle_gamma   90.00
#
_symmetry.space_group_name_H-M   'P 1'
#
loop_
_entity.id
_entity.type
_entity.pdbx_description
1 polymer ?
#
loop_
_entity_poly.entity_id
_entity_poly.type
_entity_poly.pdbx_seq_one_letter_code
_entity_poly.pdbx_strand_id
1 'polypeptide(L)'
;MPTHPLRLRIAIWLRRLLPTLYVLGALLIWRNYAASPRGMWADIWLYLYTLPISYPLNVWLLPGEFPFLLGEPVHARSLYFALAVLALAAVIWLGCDSWVRWQRK
;
A
#
# COMPACT_ATOMS: atom_id res chain seq x y z
N MET A 1 -10.30 29.47 -10.63
CA MET A 1 -11.47 29.03 -11.42
C MET A 1 -12.40 28.28 -10.47
N PRO A 2 -13.68 28.68 -10.32
CA PRO A 2 -14.57 28.02 -9.37
C PRO A 2 -14.74 26.54 -9.75
N THR A 3 -14.37 25.63 -8.85
CA THR A 3 -14.50 24.19 -9.09
C THR A 3 -15.96 23.80 -9.09
N HIS A 4 -16.40 23.09 -10.12
CA HIS A 4 -17.76 22.56 -10.22
C HIS A 4 -18.10 21.76 -8.93
N PRO A 5 -19.27 21.96 -8.29
CA PRO A 5 -19.61 21.32 -7.00
C PRO A 5 -19.53 19.79 -7.04
N LEU A 6 -19.71 19.22 -8.24
CA LEU A 6 -19.59 17.79 -8.50
C LEU A 6 -18.13 17.29 -8.40
N ARG A 7 -17.13 18.08 -8.82
CA ARG A 7 -15.70 17.74 -8.70
C ARG A 7 -15.25 17.68 -7.24
N LEU A 8 -15.68 18.66 -6.44
CA LEU A 8 -15.37 18.69 -5.01
C LEU A 8 -15.97 17.50 -4.27
N ARG A 9 -17.22 17.13 -4.59
CA ARG A 9 -17.87 15.92 -4.05
C ARG A 9 -17.08 14.66 -4.39
N ILE A 10 -16.68 14.49 -5.65
CA ILE A 10 -15.87 13.34 -6.08
C ILE A 10 -14.54 13.30 -5.32
N ALA A 11 -13.83 14.42 -5.20
CA ALA A 11 -12.55 14.48 -4.50
C ALA A 11 -12.68 14.08 -3.01
N ILE A 12 -13.75 14.52 -2.34
CA ILE A 12 -14.04 14.14 -0.93
C ILE A 12 -14.30 12.63 -0.80
N TRP A 13 -15.05 12.06 -1.75
CA TRP A 13 -15.29 10.61 -1.80
C TRP A 13 -13.99 9.84 -2.03
N LEU A 14 -13.18 10.24 -3.01
CA LEU A 14 -11.90 9.60 -3.33
C LEU A 14 -10.92 9.63 -2.16
N ARG A 15 -10.88 10.73 -1.39
CA ARG A 15 -10.05 10.85 -0.18
C ARG A 15 -10.31 9.76 0.85
N ARG A 16 -11.54 9.24 0.92
CA ARG A 16 -11.88 8.15 1.84
C ARG A 16 -11.79 6.79 1.15
N LEU A 17 -12.27 6.71 -0.08
CA LEU A 17 -12.42 5.46 -0.81
C LEU A 17 -11.05 4.84 -1.18
N LEU A 18 -10.13 5.62 -1.74
CA LEU A 18 -8.84 5.13 -2.20
C LEU A 18 -7.96 4.52 -1.10
N PRO A 19 -7.70 5.20 0.03
CA PRO A 19 -6.88 4.60 1.09
C PRO A 19 -7.59 3.39 1.74
N THR A 20 -8.92 3.40 1.83
CA THR A 20 -9.69 2.27 2.36
C THR A 20 -9.57 1.04 1.45
N LEU A 21 -9.76 1.21 0.14
CA LEU A 21 -9.62 0.11 -0.83
C LEU A 21 -8.19 -0.46 -0.84
N TYR A 22 -7.19 0.41 -0.69
CA TYR A 22 -5.80 -0.02 -0.58
C TYR A 22 -5.55 -0.88 0.66
N VAL A 23 -6.05 -0.47 1.84
CA VAL A 23 -5.94 -1.29 3.06
C VAL A 23 -6.72 -2.60 2.94
N LEU A 24 -7.92 -2.59 2.34
CA LEU A 24 -8.70 -3.80 2.11
C LEU A 24 -7.99 -4.78 1.17
N GLY A 25 -7.37 -4.29 0.10
CA GLY A 25 -6.56 -5.13 -0.79
C GLY A 25 -5.35 -5.73 -0.08
N ALA A 26 -4.67 -4.96 0.78
CA ALA A 26 -3.60 -5.48 1.62
C ALA A 26 -4.07 -6.59 2.57
N LEU A 27 -5.27 -6.49 3.15
CA LEU A 27 -5.83 -7.53 4.00
C LEU A 27 -6.09 -8.84 3.24
N LEU A 28 -6.50 -8.75 1.97
CA LEU A 28 -6.69 -9.94 1.12
C LEU A 28 -5.35 -10.62 0.81
N ILE A 29 -4.32 -9.83 0.49
CA ILE A 29 -2.95 -10.33 0.26
C ILE A 29 -2.41 -10.97 1.53
N TRP A 30 -2.59 -10.31 2.67
CA TRP A 30 -2.23 -10.84 3.99
C TRP A 30 -2.92 -12.16 4.29
N ARG A 31 -4.24 -12.25 4.05
CA ARG A 31 -5.01 -13.49 4.26
C ARG A 31 -4.51 -14.62 3.37
N ASN A 32 -4.21 -14.34 2.09
CA ASN A 32 -3.67 -15.33 1.16
C ASN A 32 -2.28 -15.80 1.61
N TYR A 33 -1.42 -14.87 2.03
CA TYR A 33 -0.10 -15.16 2.58
C TYR A 33 -0.18 -15.99 3.87
N ALA A 34 -1.07 -15.66 4.80
CA ALA A 34 -1.26 -16.40 6.04
C ALA A 34 -1.78 -17.84 5.78
N ALA A 35 -2.59 -18.04 4.74
CA ALA A 35 -3.09 -19.35 4.35
C ALA A 35 -2.03 -20.21 3.64
N SER A 36 -1.08 -19.60 2.92
CA SER A 36 0.00 -20.31 2.22
C SER A 36 1.31 -19.49 2.23
N PRO A 37 2.03 -19.46 3.36
CA PRO A 37 3.21 -18.61 3.54
C PRO A 37 4.45 -19.08 2.77
N ARG A 38 4.36 -20.19 2.02
CA ARG A 38 5.42 -20.74 1.16
C ARG A 38 5.08 -20.68 -0.34
N GLY A 39 3.99 -20.01 -0.71
CA GLY A 39 3.60 -19.85 -2.10
C GLY A 39 4.39 -18.71 -2.76
N MET A 40 5.19 -19.03 -3.78
CA MET A 40 5.90 -18.04 -4.61
C MET A 40 5.00 -16.88 -5.09
N TRP A 41 3.71 -17.17 -5.32
CA TRP A 41 2.69 -16.18 -5.68
C TRP A 41 2.37 -15.19 -4.55
N ALA A 42 2.31 -15.65 -3.30
CA ALA A 42 1.98 -14.78 -2.17
C ALA A 42 3.09 -13.75 -1.92
N ASP A 43 4.35 -14.16 -2.07
CA ASP A 43 5.49 -13.25 -1.94
C ASP A 43 5.54 -12.22 -3.09
N ILE A 44 5.19 -12.61 -4.32
CA ILE A 44 5.07 -11.67 -5.46
C ILE A 44 4.03 -10.60 -5.18
N TRP A 45 2.86 -10.97 -4.63
CA TRP A 45 1.83 -10.00 -4.28
C TRP A 45 2.27 -9.04 -3.19
N LEU A 46 2.94 -9.54 -2.15
CA LEU A 46 3.55 -8.72 -1.10
C LEU A 46 4.55 -7.70 -1.67
N TYR A 47 5.40 -8.15 -2.60
CA TYR A 47 6.36 -7.30 -3.28
C TYR A 47 5.67 -6.23 -4.14
N LEU A 48 4.73 -6.62 -5.00
CA LEU A 48 4.01 -5.69 -5.87
C LEU A 48 3.22 -4.63 -5.08
N TYR A 49 2.66 -5.01 -3.93
CA TYR A 49 1.88 -4.09 -3.10
C TYR A 49 2.73 -3.06 -2.36
N THR A 50 4.01 -3.36 -2.16
CA THR A 50 4.98 -2.52 -1.41
C THR A 50 6.02 -1.86 -2.32
N LEU A 51 6.05 -2.21 -3.62
CA LEU A 51 6.88 -1.61 -4.67
C LEU A 51 6.96 -0.08 -4.63
N PRO A 52 5.84 0.65 -4.46
CA PRO A 52 5.86 2.10 -4.43
C PRO A 52 6.69 2.71 -3.29
N ILE A 53 7.02 1.93 -2.24
CA ILE A 53 7.95 2.33 -1.18
C ILE A 53 9.35 1.74 -1.41
N SER A 54 9.45 0.46 -1.76
CA SER A 54 10.75 -0.21 -1.85
C SER A 54 11.61 0.31 -3.00
N TYR A 55 11.00 0.63 -4.13
CA TYR A 55 11.68 1.16 -5.31
C TYR A 55 12.36 2.52 -5.06
N PRO A 56 11.67 3.59 -4.59
CA PRO A 56 12.29 4.89 -4.37
C PRO A 56 13.30 4.92 -3.21
N LEU A 57 13.18 4.02 -2.23
CA LEU A 57 14.14 3.95 -1.13
C LEU A 57 15.45 3.26 -1.52
N ASN A 58 15.62 2.85 -2.79
CA ASN A 58 16.76 2.03 -3.24
C ASN A 58 16.98 0.82 -2.30
N VAL A 59 15.91 0.34 -1.68
CA VAL A 59 15.92 -0.94 -0.99
C VAL A 59 15.80 -1.96 -2.11
N TRP A 60 16.92 -2.14 -2.82
CA TRP A 60 17.07 -3.18 -3.83
C TRP A 60 16.91 -4.50 -3.11
N LEU A 61 15.70 -5.04 -3.22
CA LEU A 61 15.30 -6.36 -2.80
C LEU A 61 16.01 -7.34 -3.75
N LEU A 62 17.31 -7.54 -3.53
CA LEU A 62 18.13 -8.48 -4.28
C LEU A 62 17.45 -9.85 -4.24
N PRO A 63 17.45 -10.62 -5.34
CA PRO A 63 16.94 -11.98 -5.31
C PRO A 63 17.72 -12.78 -4.25
N GLY A 64 17.06 -13.12 -3.14
CA GLY A 64 17.68 -13.84 -2.01
C GLY A 64 18.01 -12.98 -0.78
N GLU A 65 18.01 -11.64 -0.89
CA GLU A 65 18.23 -10.76 0.26
C GLU A 65 17.06 -9.78 0.40
N PHE A 66 16.26 -10.03 1.45
CA PHE A 66 15.21 -9.19 2.04
C PHE A 66 13.73 -9.50 1.66
N PRO A 67 12.97 -10.17 2.55
CA PRO A 67 13.38 -11.27 3.42
C PRO A 67 13.01 -12.58 2.71
N PHE A 68 13.70 -12.89 1.62
CA PHE A 68 13.73 -14.25 1.05
C PHE A 68 14.89 -15.05 1.66
N LEU A 69 15.06 -14.99 2.98
CA LEU A 69 15.83 -16.00 3.69
C LEU A 69 14.99 -17.28 3.68
N LEU A 70 15.51 -18.31 3.02
CA LEU A 70 15.09 -19.69 3.24
C LEU A 70 15.34 -20.01 4.73
N GLY A 71 14.38 -19.70 5.62
CA GLY A 71 14.43 -20.13 7.03
C GLY A 71 13.91 -19.20 8.12
N GLU A 72 13.72 -17.89 7.93
CA GLU A 72 13.39 -16.94 9.02
C GLU A 72 11.90 -16.50 9.08
N PRO A 73 11.36 -16.15 10.26
CA PRO A 73 9.96 -16.36 10.63
C PRO A 73 9.00 -15.37 9.96
N VAL A 74 7.85 -15.91 9.56
CA VAL A 74 6.63 -15.25 9.04
C VAL A 74 6.31 -13.90 9.71
N HIS A 75 6.70 -13.71 10.97
CA HIS A 75 6.48 -12.51 11.79
C HIS A 75 7.29 -11.27 11.37
N ALA A 76 8.50 -11.43 10.81
CA ALA A 76 9.26 -10.27 10.35
C ALA A 76 8.64 -9.70 9.07
N ARG A 77 8.31 -10.57 8.11
CA ARG A 77 7.70 -10.22 6.82
C ARG A 77 6.37 -9.50 6.99
N SER A 78 5.59 -9.92 7.97
CA SER A 78 4.27 -9.34 8.27
C SER A 78 4.33 -7.93 8.81
N LEU A 79 5.29 -7.65 9.68
CA LEU A 79 5.44 -6.36 10.33
C LEU A 79 5.89 -5.31 9.31
N TYR A 80 6.85 -5.65 8.45
CA TYR A 80 7.27 -4.78 7.34
C TYR A 80 6.14 -4.52 6.34
N PHE A 81 5.39 -5.57 5.97
CA PHE A 81 4.24 -5.42 5.09
C PHE A 81 3.17 -4.50 5.68
N ALA A 82 2.82 -4.71 6.94
CA ALA A 82 1.83 -3.89 7.65
C ALA A 82 2.28 -2.42 7.72
N LEU A 83 3.54 -2.16 8.08
CA LEU A 83 4.08 -0.80 8.14
C LEU A 83 4.11 -0.13 6.76
N ALA A 84 4.54 -0.85 5.72
CA ALA A 84 4.55 -0.33 4.36
C ALA A 84 3.15 -0.01 3.85
N VAL A 85 2.17 -0.88 4.11
CA VAL A 85 0.76 -0.66 3.75
C VAL A 85 0.20 0.57 4.46
N LEU A 86 0.45 0.72 5.77
CA LEU A 86 -0.01 1.89 6.52
C LEU A 86 0.64 3.18 6.01
N ALA A 87 1.94 3.15 5.72
CA ALA A 87 2.64 4.29 5.14
C ALA A 87 2.08 4.68 3.77
N LEU A 88 1.85 3.71 2.87
CA LEU A 88 1.25 3.98 1.56
C LEU A 88 -0.19 4.48 1.66
N ALA A 89 -1.00 3.89 2.54
CA ALA A 89 -2.36 4.36 2.81
C ALA A 89 -2.36 5.82 3.29
N ALA A 90 -1.42 6.18 4.17
CA ALA A 90 -1.26 7.55 4.63
C ALA A 90 -0.84 8.50 3.50
N VAL A 91 0.10 8.10 2.63
CA VAL A 91 0.51 8.89 1.46
C VAL A 91 -0.65 9.09 0.49
N ILE A 92 -1.43 8.05 0.19
CA ILE A 92 -2.63 8.13 -0.65
C ILE A 92 -3.64 9.11 -0.04
N TRP A 93 -3.88 9.01 1.28
CA TRP A 93 -4.79 9.90 1.98
C TRP A 93 -4.32 11.35 1.94
N LEU A 94 -3.03 11.62 2.22
CA LEU A 94 -2.43 12.95 2.18
C LEU A 94 -2.49 13.56 0.77
N GLY A 95 -2.22 12.76 -0.27
CA GLY A 95 -2.34 13.18 -1.66
C GLY A 95 -3.77 13.58 -2.01
N CYS A 96 -4.75 12.76 -1.64
CA CYS A 96 -6.15 13.08 -1.84
C CYS A 96 -6.61 14.30 -1.03
N ASP A 97 -6.14 14.45 0.21
CA ASP A 97 -6.48 15.59 1.06
C ASP A 97 -5.89 16.90 0.50
N SER A 98 -4.66 16.87 0.01
CA SER A 98 -4.01 18.00 -0.67
C SER A 98 -4.78 18.41 -1.91
N TRP A 99 -5.25 17.43 -2.70
CA TRP A 99 -6.10 17.69 -3.85
C TRP A 99 -7.45 18.32 -3.44
N VAL A 100 -8.12 17.80 -2.41
CA VAL A 100 -9.35 18.42 -1.89
C VAL A 100 -9.12 19.86 -1.44
N ARG A 101 -8.01 20.14 -0.74
CA ARG A 101 -7.65 21.51 -0.32
C ARG A 101 -7.40 22.42 -1.52
N TRP A 102 -6.74 21.92 -2.56
CA TRP A 102 -6.51 22.67 -3.80
C TRP A 102 -7.82 23.00 -4.52
N GLN A 103 -8.77 22.06 -4.58
CA GLN A 103 -10.10 22.30 -5.18
C GLN A 103 -10.95 23.32 -4.40
N ARG A 104 -10.65 23.58 -3.13
CA ARG A 104 -11.37 24.58 -2.32
C ARG A 104 -10.84 26.01 -2.49
N LYS A 105 -9.68 26.18 -3.10
CA LYS A 105 -9.06 27.48 -3.40
C LYS A 105 -9.50 27.96 -4.78
#